data_AF-A0A3P7J8Z7-F1
#
_entry.id   AF-A0A3P7J8Z7-F1
#
_cell.length_a   1.000
_cell.length_b   1.000
_cell.length_c   1.000
_cell.angle_alpha   90.00
_cell.angle_beta   90.00
_cell.angle_gamma   90.00
#
_symmetry.space_group_name_H-M   'P 1'
#
loop_
_entity.id
_entity.type
_entity.pdbx_description
1 polymer ?
#
loop_
_entity_poly.entity_id
_entity_poly.type
_entity_poly.pdbx_seq_one_letter_code
_entity_poly.pdbx_strand_id
1 'polypeptide(L)'
;MDAGRKISSDSLYGAPSTPHPLLYADDVVLMAENRKEREEKTQRWKDQLGSYGLKLNTKKTEYMEVGGQTSESIYIDEKPIKKASTFT
;
A
#
# COMPACT_ATOMS: atom_id res chain seq x y z
N MET A 1 -49.66 -30.89 -4.21
CA MET A 1 -48.38 -31.50 -3.77
C MET A 1 -47.63 -31.82 -5.03
N ASP A 2 -46.76 -30.91 -5.47
CA ASP A 2 -45.89 -31.13 -6.63
C ASP A 2 -44.48 -31.33 -6.08
N ALA A 3 -43.82 -32.39 -6.53
CA ALA A 3 -42.59 -32.89 -5.93
C ALA A 3 -41.43 -31.95 -6.26
N GLY A 4 -40.69 -31.55 -5.22
CA GLY A 4 -39.59 -30.60 -5.32
C GLY A 4 -38.54 -31.01 -6.36
N ARG A 5 -38.18 -30.06 -7.21
CA ARG A 5 -36.97 -30.12 -8.04
C ARG A 5 -35.76 -30.20 -7.10
N LYS A 6 -35.24 -31.40 -6.88
CA LYS A 6 -33.91 -31.60 -6.30
C LYS A 6 -32.89 -31.03 -7.29
N ILE A 7 -32.39 -29.84 -7.03
CA ILE A 7 -31.14 -29.38 -7.62
C ILE A 7 -30.04 -30.30 -7.06
N SER A 8 -29.49 -31.15 -7.94
CA SER A 8 -28.36 -32.01 -7.64
C SER A 8 -27.18 -31.12 -7.23
N SER A 9 -26.55 -31.45 -6.11
CA SER A 9 -25.47 -30.69 -5.45
C SER A 9 -24.15 -30.63 -6.23
N ASP A 10 -24.11 -31.15 -7.46
CA ASP A 10 -22.87 -31.50 -8.13
C ASP A 10 -22.77 -30.81 -9.50
N SER A 11 -22.51 -29.49 -9.51
CA SER A 11 -21.94 -28.80 -10.68
C SER A 11 -21.39 -27.40 -10.37
N LEU A 12 -20.73 -27.22 -9.22
CA LEU A 12 -20.00 -25.98 -8.90
C LEU A 12 -18.53 -26.25 -8.62
N TYR A 13 -17.91 -27.17 -9.35
CA TYR A 13 -16.46 -27.36 -9.31
C TYR A 13 -15.96 -27.75 -10.70
N GLY A 14 -15.43 -26.78 -11.45
CA GLY A 14 -14.96 -27.06 -12.81
C GLY A 14 -14.18 -25.97 -13.53
N ALA A 15 -13.87 -24.84 -12.88
CA ALA A 15 -12.82 -23.95 -13.37
C ALA A 15 -11.68 -23.99 -12.35
N PRO A 16 -10.44 -24.41 -12.70
CA PRO A 16 -9.30 -24.14 -11.84
C PRO A 16 -9.24 -22.62 -11.67
N SER A 17 -9.35 -22.14 -10.43
CA SER A 17 -9.08 -20.74 -10.13
C SER A 17 -7.65 -20.49 -10.59
N THR A 18 -7.49 -19.76 -11.69
CA THR A 18 -6.18 -19.36 -12.21
C THR A 18 -5.36 -18.82 -11.03
N PRO A 19 -4.15 -19.37 -10.77
CA PRO A 19 -3.31 -18.85 -9.70
C PRO A 19 -3.09 -17.37 -9.97
N HIS A 20 -3.47 -16.51 -9.03
CA HIS A 20 -3.21 -15.08 -9.15
C HIS A 20 -1.71 -14.89 -8.88
N PRO A 21 -0.92 -14.38 -9.84
CA PRO A 21 0.48 -14.10 -9.58
C PRO A 21 0.57 -13.02 -8.49
N LEU A 22 1.14 -13.37 -7.35
CA LEU A 22 1.50 -12.42 -6.30
C LEU A 22 2.83 -11.78 -6.68
N LEU A 23 2.81 -10.49 -6.98
CA LEU A 23 4.02 -9.68 -7.15
C LEU A 23 4.36 -9.05 -5.79
N TYR A 24 5.55 -9.34 -5.26
CA TYR A 24 6.11 -8.63 -4.11
C TYR A 24 6.93 -7.45 -4.62
N ALA A 25 6.47 -6.24 -4.33
CA ALA A 25 7.29 -5.04 -4.34
C ALA A 25 7.28 -4.50 -2.91
N ASP A 26 8.38 -4.67 -2.19
CA ASP A 26 8.49 -4.20 -0.80
C ASP A 26 8.71 -2.68 -0.75
N ASP A 27 9.39 -2.13 -1.75
CA ASP A 27 9.81 -0.74 -1.78
C ASP A 27 9.01 0.07 -2.81
N VAL A 28 8.13 0.93 -2.32
CA VAL A 28 7.41 1.95 -3.11
C VAL A 28 7.96 3.32 -2.76
N VAL A 29 8.29 4.12 -3.78
CA VAL A 29 8.75 5.50 -3.61
C VAL A 29 7.66 6.47 -4.08
N LEU A 30 7.29 7.43 -3.22
CA LEU A 30 6.40 8.54 -3.57
C LEU A 30 7.23 9.82 -3.77
N MET A 31 7.18 10.38 -4.99
CA MET A 31 7.86 11.64 -5.31
C MET A 31 6.89 12.82 -5.26
N ALA A 32 7.37 13.96 -4.75
CA ALA A 32 6.64 15.22 -4.63
C ALA A 32 7.62 16.39 -4.77
N GLU A 33 7.14 17.53 -5.27
CA GLU A 33 7.98 18.71 -5.54
C GLU A 33 8.23 19.53 -4.29
N ASN A 34 7.30 19.48 -3.32
CA ASN A 34 7.39 20.23 -2.08
C ASN A 34 6.95 19.39 -0.87
N ARG A 35 7.21 19.91 0.32
CA ARG A 35 6.92 19.23 1.58
C ARG A 35 5.43 18.93 1.78
N LYS A 36 4.55 19.93 1.56
CA LYS A 36 3.12 19.79 1.76
C LYS A 36 2.54 18.68 0.89
N GLU A 37 2.88 18.70 -0.40
CA GLU A 37 2.43 17.67 -1.35
C GLU A 37 2.93 16.27 -0.94
N ARG A 38 4.14 16.17 -0.41
CA ARG A 38 4.70 14.90 0.08
C ARG A 38 3.91 14.37 1.26
N GLU A 39 3.66 15.19 2.27
CA GLU A 39 2.89 14.83 3.46
C GLU A 39 1.46 14.37 3.07
N GLU A 40 0.80 15.12 2.17
CA GLU A 40 -0.53 14.77 1.64
C GLU A 40 -0.52 13.43 0.86
N LYS A 41 0.46 13.22 -0.03
CA LYS A 41 0.62 11.97 -0.78
C LYS A 41 0.85 10.78 0.14
N THR A 42 1.72 10.94 1.13
CA THR A 42 2.03 9.88 2.09
C THR A 42 0.84 9.53 2.97
N GLN A 43 0.07 10.53 3.42
CA GLN A 43 -1.16 10.27 4.17
C GLN A 43 -2.19 9.52 3.32
N ARG A 44 -2.43 9.98 2.09
CA ARG A 44 -3.36 9.32 1.17
C ARG A 44 -2.95 7.88 0.86
N TRP A 45 -1.65 7.62 0.70
CA TRP A 45 -1.13 6.27 0.51
C TRP A 45 -1.37 5.39 1.73
N LYS A 46 -1.11 5.91 2.94
CA LYS A 46 -1.39 5.21 4.19
C LYS A 46 -2.88 4.85 4.32
N ASP A 47 -3.78 5.79 4.03
CA ASP A 47 -5.22 5.55 4.12
C ASP A 47 -5.69 4.51 3.11
N GLN A 48 -5.14 4.56 1.88
CA GLN A 48 -5.41 3.58 0.84
C GLN A 48 -4.91 2.18 1.22
N LEU A 49 -3.71 2.06 1.78
CA LEU A 49 -3.21 0.79 2.33
C LEU A 49 -4.15 0.25 3.41
N GLY A 50 -4.65 1.12 4.29
CA GLY A 50 -5.61 0.77 5.33
C GLY A 50 -6.91 0.18 4.78
N SER A 51 -7.40 0.67 3.63
CA SER A 51 -8.59 0.13 2.96
C SER A 51 -8.42 -1.33 2.48
N TYR A 52 -7.17 -1.77 2.28
CA TYR A 52 -6.81 -3.14 1.92
C TYR A 52 -6.33 -3.98 3.11
N GLY A 53 -6.43 -3.46 4.35
CA GLY A 53 -5.93 -4.13 5.56
C GLY A 53 -4.41 -4.12 5.71
N LEU A 54 -3.70 -3.33 4.90
CA LEU A 54 -2.26 -3.14 4.98
C LEU A 54 -1.90 -1.95 5.86
N LYS A 55 -0.70 -1.94 6.41
CA LYS A 55 -0.19 -0.87 7.28
C LYS A 55 1.17 -0.38 6.81
N LEU A 56 1.27 0.93 6.59
CA LEU A 56 2.55 1.58 6.38
C LEU A 56 3.43 1.44 7.63
N ASN A 57 4.63 0.90 7.47
CA ASN A 57 5.59 0.79 8.57
C ASN A 57 6.41 2.08 8.69
N THR A 58 5.88 3.06 9.42
CA THR A 58 6.54 4.36 9.62
C THR A 58 7.93 4.29 10.26
N LYS A 59 8.29 3.17 10.92
CA LYS A 59 9.66 2.96 11.43
C LYS A 59 10.67 2.59 10.34
N LYS A 60 10.20 1.99 9.25
CA LYS A 60 11.02 1.62 8.08
C LYS A 60 10.90 2.62 6.93
N THR A 61 9.85 3.44 6.92
CA THR A 61 9.70 4.52 5.95
C THR A 61 10.79 5.56 6.17
N GLU A 62 11.44 5.96 5.09
CA GLU A 62 12.45 7.01 5.06
C GLU A 62 12.05 8.02 3.98
N TYR A 63 12.59 9.24 4.05
CA TYR A 63 12.47 10.22 2.97
C TYR A 63 13.84 10.62 2.46
N MET A 64 13.92 10.91 1.17
CA MET A 64 15.11 11.45 0.52
C MET A 64 14.73 12.72 -0.23
N GLU A 65 15.63 13.69 -0.27
CA GLU A 65 15.53 14.85 -1.13
C GLU A 65 16.56 14.70 -2.25
N VAL A 66 16.09 14.82 -3.49
CA VAL A 66 16.97 14.81 -4.67
C VAL A 66 17.26 16.27 -5.01
N GLY A 67 18.54 16.67 -4.93
CA GLY A 67 18.98 18.05 -5.11
C GLY A 67 19.38 18.74 -3.81
N GLY A 68 18.99 20.02 -3.65
CA GLY A 68 19.29 20.81 -2.46
C GLY A 68 18.68 20.21 -1.20
N GLN A 69 19.53 19.86 -0.23
CA GLN A 69 19.11 19.27 1.03
C GLN A 69 18.58 20.35 1.96
N THR A 70 17.33 20.23 2.40
CA THR A 70 16.75 21.05 3.46
C THR A 70 16.99 20.39 4.83
N SER A 71 17.05 21.19 5.89
CA SER A 71 17.08 20.69 7.27
C SER A 71 15.69 20.33 7.79
N GLU A 72 14.65 20.46 6.97
CA GLU A 72 13.28 20.25 7.41
C GLU A 72 12.96 18.77 7.62
N SER A 73 12.28 18.49 8.74
CA SER A 73 11.73 17.18 9.04
C SER A 73 10.35 17.03 8.41
N ILE A 74 10.08 15.83 7.90
CA ILE A 74 8.77 15.44 7.35
C ILE A 74 8.04 14.61 8.39
N TYR A 75 6.73 14.80 8.50
CA TYR A 75 5.92 14.14 9.51
C TYR A 75 4.87 13.23 8.87
N ILE A 76 4.69 12.04 9.44
CA ILE A 76 3.53 11.16 9.20
C ILE A 76 2.90 10.91 10.56
N ASP A 77 1.60 11.16 10.71
CA ASP A 77 0.90 11.09 12.00
C ASP A 77 1.61 11.87 13.12
N GLU A 78 2.06 13.10 12.81
CA GLU A 78 2.81 13.96 13.75
C GLU A 78 4.15 13.36 14.22
N LYS A 79 4.64 12.29 13.59
CA LYS A 79 5.93 11.67 13.90
C LYS A 79 6.96 11.97 12.82
N PRO A 80 8.17 12.41 13.18
CA PRO A 80 9.21 12.68 12.21
C PRO A 80 9.66 11.39 11.53
N ILE A 81 9.90 11.48 10.23
CA ILE A 81 10.44 10.39 9.40
C ILE A 81 11.95 10.56 9.25
N LYS A 82 12.68 9.44 9.25
CA LYS A 82 14.13 9.45 9.09
C LYS A 82 14.50 9.92 7.69
N LYS A 83 15.46 10.85 7.60
CA LYS A 83 16.07 11.26 6.33
C LYS A 83 17.10 10.22 5.91
N ALA A 84 16.99 9.72 4.69
CA ALA A 84 17.97 8.85 4.05
C ALA A 84 18.90 9.65 3.13
N SER A 85 20.18 9.28 3.09
CA SER A 85 21.15 9.79 2.11
C SER A 85 21.22 8.92 0.84
N THR A 86 20.76 7.68 0.92
CA THR A 86 20.85 6.64 -0.10
C THR A 86 19.82 5.54 0.20
N PHE A 87 19.18 4.98 -0.82
CA PHE A 87 18.45 3.71 -0.74
C PHE A 87 19.42 2.59 -1.12
N THR A 88 19.57 1.57 -0.26
CA THR A 88 20.44 0.40 -0.48
C THR A 88 19.62 -0.86 -0.64
#